data_AF-A0A957V0G7-F1
#
_entry.id   AF-A0A957V0G7-F1
#
_cell.length_a   1.000
_cell.length_b   1.000
_cell.length_c   1.000
_cell.angle_alpha   90.00
_cell.angle_beta   90.00
_cell.angle_gamma   90.00
#
_symmetry.space_group_name_H-M   'P 1'
#
loop_
_entity.id
_entity.type
_entity.pdbx_description
1 polymer ?
#
loop_
_entity_poly.entity_id
_entity_poly.type
_entity_poly.pdbx_seq_one_letter_code
_entity_poly.pdbx_strand_id
1 'polypeptide(L)'
;MQQIARLAAPSWSAQAYALFTALLLVDSFHYIFARLLLPHIHPTASAFFVLAVATVEVAAFAGVRGQLHWRPARSHFWFFASIGFLIAAATVLSYSAIAYIDPGTASMLGKTGIIFSLLLSVLWLRERLSRMQVIGAVLAV
;
A
#
# COMPACT_ATOMS: atom_id res chain seq x y z
N MET A 1 -4.13 4.41 -36.74
CA MET A 1 -4.23 3.09 -36.09
C MET A 1 -4.25 3.30 -34.58
N GLN A 2 -5.45 3.43 -34.00
CA GLN A 2 -5.67 3.72 -32.58
C GLN A 2 -6.13 2.43 -31.88
N GLN A 3 -5.24 1.82 -31.10
CA GLN A 3 -5.60 0.74 -30.19
C GLN A 3 -5.88 1.39 -28.83
N ILE A 4 -7.13 1.82 -28.64
CA ILE A 4 -7.63 2.27 -27.34
C ILE A 4 -7.58 1.05 -26.43
N ALA A 5 -6.59 1.00 -25.53
CA ALA A 5 -6.57 0.06 -24.43
C ALA A 5 -7.88 0.24 -23.65
N ARG A 6 -8.86 -0.62 -23.92
CA ARG A 6 -10.03 -0.78 -23.07
C ARG A 6 -9.49 -1.23 -21.72
N LEU A 7 -9.28 -0.28 -20.82
CA LEU A 7 -9.17 -0.55 -19.40
C LEU A 7 -10.41 -1.38 -19.06
N ALA A 8 -10.21 -2.68 -18.85
CA ALA A 8 -11.27 -3.59 -18.46
C ALA A 8 -11.90 -2.97 -17.21
N ALA A 9 -13.18 -2.57 -17.31
CA ALA A 9 -13.92 -2.15 -16.14
C ALA A 9 -13.78 -3.29 -15.11
N PRO A 10 -13.38 -3.00 -13.86
CA PRO A 10 -13.21 -4.04 -12.85
C PRO A 10 -14.53 -4.82 -12.77
N SER A 11 -14.50 -6.09 -13.14
CA SER A 11 -15.65 -6.97 -12.98
C SER A 11 -15.77 -7.25 -11.49
N TRP A 12 -16.62 -6.48 -10.81
CA TRP A 12 -16.91 -6.63 -9.39
C TRP A 12 -17.58 -7.98 -9.15
N SER A 13 -16.75 -9.01 -8.95
CA SER A 13 -17.18 -10.36 -8.59
C SER A 13 -17.37 -10.46 -7.08
N ALA A 14 -18.15 -11.43 -6.61
CA ALA A 14 -18.29 -11.71 -5.18
C ALA A 14 -16.92 -11.91 -4.49
N GLN A 15 -15.94 -12.45 -5.21
CA GLN A 15 -14.55 -12.59 -4.74
C GLN A 15 -13.85 -11.23 -4.57
N ALA A 16 -14.07 -10.28 -5.47
CA ALA A 16 -13.51 -8.93 -5.35
C ALA A 16 -14.08 -8.19 -4.13
N TYR A 17 -15.40 -8.32 -3.88
CA TYR A 17 -16.03 -7.74 -2.69
C TYR A 17 -15.52 -8.38 -1.40
N ALA A 18 -15.37 -9.70 -1.37
CA ALA A 18 -14.82 -10.41 -0.22
C ALA A 18 -13.37 -9.99 0.06
N LEU A 19 -12.53 -9.90 -0.97
CA LEU A 19 -11.15 -9.43 -0.86
C LEU A 19 -11.09 -7.99 -0.33
N PHE A 20 -11.89 -7.09 -0.91
CA PHE A 20 -11.94 -5.70 -0.48
C PHE A 20 -12.36 -5.56 0.99
N THR A 21 -13.38 -6.32 1.40
CA THR A 21 -13.85 -6.31 2.79
C THR A 21 -12.79 -6.84 3.75
N ALA A 22 -12.11 -7.94 3.39
CA ALA A 22 -11.01 -8.49 4.18
C ALA A 22 -9.85 -7.51 4.31
N LEU A 23 -9.43 -6.88 3.19
CA LEU A 23 -8.38 -5.86 3.19
C LEU A 23 -8.75 -4.66 4.06
N LEU A 24 -9.99 -4.18 3.97
CA LEU A 24 -10.47 -3.05 4.77
C LEU A 24 -10.47 -3.37 6.27
N LEU A 25 -10.91 -4.58 6.64
CA LEU A 25 -10.87 -5.04 8.02
C LEU A 25 -9.43 -5.13 8.54
N VAL A 26 -8.53 -5.75 7.77
CA VAL A 26 -7.11 -5.87 8.13
C VAL A 26 -6.47 -4.50 8.31
N ASP A 27 -6.69 -3.57 7.38
CA ASP A 27 -6.18 -2.20 7.47
C ASP A 27 -6.74 -1.44 8.70
N SER A 28 -8.03 -1.60 8.97
CA SER A 28 -8.67 -0.97 10.14
C SER A 28 -8.12 -1.52 11.46
N PHE A 29 -7.97 -2.84 11.56
CA PHE A 29 -7.43 -3.49 12.74
C PHE A 29 -5.95 -3.19 12.94
N HIS A 30 -5.18 -3.02 11.86
CA HIS A 30 -3.76 -2.70 11.91
C HIS A 30 -3.48 -1.47 12.79
N TYR A 31 -4.23 -0.38 12.64
CA TYR A 31 -4.04 0.83 13.45
C TYR A 31 -4.33 0.61 14.94
N ILE A 32 -5.37 -0.19 15.24
CA ILE A 32 -5.75 -0.52 16.63
C ILE A 32 -4.63 -1.35 17.27
N PHE A 33 -4.19 -2.40 16.60
CA PHE A 33 -3.12 -3.26 17.10
C PHE A 33 -1.79 -2.53 17.20
N ALA A 34 -1.45 -1.68 16.22
CA ALA A 34 -0.24 -0.85 16.26
C ALA A 34 -0.19 0.04 17.51
N ARG A 35 -1.33 0.64 17.90
CA ARG A 35 -1.40 1.44 19.13
C ARG A 35 -1.35 0.59 20.40
N LEU A 36 -1.96 -0.59 20.41
CA LEU A 36 -1.90 -1.51 21.56
C LEU A 36 -0.50 -2.11 21.79
N LEU A 37 0.28 -2.26 20.72
CA LEU A 37 1.67 -2.75 20.77
C LEU A 37 2.68 -1.64 21.14
N LEU A 38 2.31 -0.37 20.97
CA LEU A 38 3.17 0.79 21.23
C LEU A 38 3.76 0.86 22.66
N PRO A 39 3.04 0.48 23.74
CA PRO A 39 3.61 0.45 25.10
C PRO A 39 4.61 -0.69 25.32
N HIS A 40 4.59 -1.73 24.47
CA HIS A 40 5.34 -2.96 24.66
C HIS A 40 6.54 -3.08 23.71
N ILE A 41 6.47 -2.47 22.52
CA ILE A 41 7.48 -2.59 21.47
C ILE A 41 7.74 -1.22 20.85
N HIS A 42 9.03 -0.85 20.72
CA HIS A 42 9.44 0.38 20.08
C HIS A 42 8.94 0.45 18.62
N PRO A 43 8.42 1.59 18.12
CA PRO A 43 7.81 1.71 16.79
C PRO A 43 8.68 1.19 15.64
N THR A 44 10.00 1.37 15.73
CA THR A 44 10.96 0.87 14.74
C THR A 44 11.05 -0.65 14.69
N ALA A 45 10.95 -1.32 15.84
CA ALA A 45 10.94 -2.77 15.92
C ALA A 45 9.62 -3.34 15.36
N SER A 46 8.49 -2.71 15.66
CA SER A 46 7.19 -3.08 15.09
C SER A 46 7.19 -2.97 13.55
N ALA A 47 7.68 -1.86 13.01
CA ALA A 47 7.83 -1.67 11.57
C ALA A 47 8.74 -2.74 10.94
N PHE A 48 9.87 -3.05 11.59
CA PHE A 48 10.78 -4.11 11.13
C PHE A 48 10.09 -5.48 11.11
N PHE A 49 9.39 -5.87 12.16
CA PHE A 49 8.69 -7.16 12.22
C PHE A 49 7.60 -7.26 11.17
N VAL A 50 6.80 -6.21 10.96
CA VAL A 50 5.77 -6.21 9.91
C VAL A 50 6.38 -6.38 8.52
N LEU A 51 7.44 -5.64 8.21
CA LEU A 51 8.13 -5.76 6.93
C LEU A 51 8.80 -7.13 6.77
N ALA A 52 9.39 -7.68 7.83
CA ALA A 52 10.03 -9.00 7.81
C ALA A 52 9.00 -10.11 7.59
N VAL A 53 7.90 -10.10 8.33
CA VAL A 53 6.81 -11.08 8.18
C VAL A 53 6.20 -10.98 6.79
N ALA A 54 5.87 -9.77 6.32
CA ALA A 54 5.34 -9.57 4.97
C ALA A 54 6.32 -10.07 3.89
N THR A 55 7.62 -9.82 4.06
CA THR A 55 8.65 -10.31 3.13
C THR A 55 8.68 -11.84 3.11
N VAL A 56 8.63 -12.48 4.27
CA VAL A 56 8.63 -13.95 4.38
C VAL A 56 7.36 -14.54 3.77
N GLU A 57 6.19 -13.98 4.05
CA GLU A 57 4.91 -14.43 3.49
C GLU A 57 4.90 -14.33 1.97
N VAL A 58 5.31 -13.17 1.42
CA VAL A 58 5.37 -12.95 -0.03
C VAL A 58 6.40 -13.87 -0.67
N ALA A 59 7.58 -14.03 -0.06
CA ALA A 59 8.63 -14.91 -0.56
C ALA A 59 8.19 -16.38 -0.54
N ALA A 60 7.54 -16.84 0.53
CA ALA A 60 7.00 -18.18 0.65
C ALA A 60 5.91 -18.43 -0.40
N PHE A 61 4.94 -17.52 -0.54
CA PHE A 61 3.87 -17.63 -1.51
C PHE A 61 4.40 -17.66 -2.95
N ALA A 62 5.31 -16.74 -3.29
CA ALA A 62 5.92 -16.67 -4.61
C ALA A 62 6.85 -17.87 -4.89
N GLY A 63 7.52 -18.38 -3.85
CA GLY A 63 8.33 -19.60 -3.90
C GLY A 63 7.48 -20.85 -4.19
N VAL A 64 6.38 -21.05 -3.47
CA VAL A 64 5.44 -22.17 -3.69
C VAL A 64 4.82 -22.10 -5.09
N ARG A 65 4.56 -20.90 -5.61
CA ARG A 65 4.04 -20.68 -6.97
C ARG A 65 5.11 -20.83 -8.07
N GLY A 66 6.38 -20.96 -7.73
CA GLY A 66 7.49 -21.00 -8.70
C GLY A 66 7.68 -19.70 -9.49
N GLN A 67 7.13 -18.58 -9.02
CA GLN A 67 7.15 -17.28 -9.71
C GLN A 67 8.33 -16.40 -9.31
N LEU A 68 9.27 -16.96 -8.54
CA LEU A 68 10.42 -16.25 -8.01
C LEU A 68 11.50 -16.07 -9.09
N HIS A 69 11.37 -15.00 -9.86
CA HIS A 69 12.34 -14.66 -10.90
C HIS A 69 13.47 -13.82 -10.30
N TRP A 70 14.62 -14.46 -10.02
CA TRP A 70 15.79 -13.79 -9.45
C TRP A 70 16.57 -12.91 -10.45
N ARG A 71 16.35 -13.11 -11.76
CA ARG A 71 17.03 -12.38 -12.84
C ARG A 71 16.70 -10.87 -12.84
N PRO A 72 15.41 -10.45 -12.80
CA PRO A 72 15.03 -9.05 -12.64
C PRO A 72 15.60 -8.38 -11.38
N ALA A 73 15.64 -9.11 -10.27
CA ALA A 73 16.11 -8.59 -8.98
C ALA A 73 17.59 -8.15 -9.03
N ARG A 74 18.45 -8.88 -9.75
CA ARG A 74 19.85 -8.47 -9.97
C ARG A 74 19.99 -7.36 -11.01
N SER A 75 19.21 -7.42 -12.09
CA SER A 75 19.28 -6.42 -13.17
C SER A 75 18.82 -5.02 -12.73
N HIS A 76 17.85 -4.94 -11.81
CA HIS A 76 17.26 -3.68 -11.36
C HIS A 76 17.35 -3.54 -9.84
N PHE A 77 18.44 -4.03 -9.25
CA PHE A 77 18.64 -4.03 -7.81
C PHE A 77 18.44 -2.64 -7.18
N TRP A 78 19.00 -1.59 -7.79
CA TRP A 78 18.86 -0.21 -7.31
C TRP A 78 17.42 0.33 -7.35
N PHE A 79 16.62 -0.13 -8.31
CA PHE A 79 15.21 0.25 -8.40
C PHE A 79 14.41 -0.41 -7.27
N PHE A 80 14.60 -1.71 -7.07
CA PHE A 80 13.97 -2.44 -5.96
C PHE A 80 14.45 -1.95 -4.59
N ALA A 81 15.74 -1.63 -4.44
CA ALA A 81 16.29 -1.07 -3.22
C ALA A 81 15.72 0.31 -2.91
N SER A 82 15.55 1.17 -3.92
CA SER A 82 14.91 2.48 -3.77
C SER A 82 13.45 2.35 -3.33
N ILE A 83 12.67 1.45 -3.94
CA ILE A 83 11.29 1.18 -3.54
C ILE A 83 11.24 0.62 -2.12
N GLY A 84 12.07 -0.36 -1.80
CA GLY A 84 12.14 -0.96 -0.46
C GLY A 84 12.52 0.07 0.60
N PHE A 85 13.47 0.96 0.29
CA PHE A 85 13.85 2.06 1.18
C PHE A 85 12.70 3.05 1.39
N LEU A 86 12.02 3.47 0.31
CA LEU A 86 10.87 4.37 0.40
C LEU A 86 9.74 3.76 1.22
N ILE A 87 9.42 2.48 1.01
CA ILE A 87 8.40 1.76 1.78
C ILE A 87 8.83 1.66 3.23
N ALA A 88 10.06 1.23 3.53
CA ALA A 88 10.55 1.09 4.89
C ALA A 88 10.55 2.42 5.64
N ALA A 89 11.04 3.49 5.00
CA ALA A 89 10.98 4.85 5.54
C ALA A 89 9.54 5.27 5.81
N ALA A 90 8.63 5.11 4.84
CA ALA A 90 7.21 5.42 5.01
C ALA A 90 6.59 4.63 6.17
N THR A 91 6.86 3.33 6.28
CA THR A 91 6.35 2.49 7.38
C THR A 91 6.88 2.97 8.73
N VAL A 92 8.18 3.26 8.86
CA VAL A 92 8.76 3.76 10.11
C VAL A 92 8.18 5.14 10.47
N LEU A 93 8.01 6.04 9.50
CA LEU A 93 7.39 7.34 9.73
C LEU A 93 5.92 7.20 10.14
N SER A 94 5.15 6.30 9.51
CA SER A 94 3.76 6.01 9.86
C SER A 94 3.64 5.47 11.29
N TYR A 95 4.47 4.49 11.67
CA TYR A 95 4.49 3.95 13.02
C TYR A 95 4.94 4.99 14.07
N SER A 96 5.89 5.85 13.71
CA SER A 96 6.33 6.95 14.56
C SER A 96 5.21 7.99 14.72
N ALA A 97 4.49 8.32 13.64
CA ALA A 97 3.37 9.23 13.67
C ALA A 97 2.23 8.72 14.57
N ILE A 98 1.95 7.40 14.58
CA ILE A 98 0.97 6.79 15.50
C ILE A 98 1.35 6.98 16.98
N ALA A 99 2.64 7.15 17.31
CA ALA A 99 3.07 7.47 18.67
C ALA A 99 2.69 8.91 19.08
N TYR A 100 2.59 9.83 18.12
CA TYR A 100 2.28 11.25 18.35
C TYR A 100 0.83 11.62 18.02
N ILE A 101 0.12 10.78 17.26
CA ILE A 101 -1.17 11.07 16.66
C ILE A 101 -2.14 9.94 16.99
N ASP A 102 -3.32 10.27 17.53
CA ASP A 102 -4.37 9.28 17.78
C ASP A 102 -4.76 8.51 16.49
N PRO A 103 -5.16 7.23 16.58
CA PRO A 103 -5.51 6.40 15.43
C PRO A 103 -6.60 7.01 14.54
N GLY A 104 -7.50 7.80 15.12
CA GLY A 104 -8.52 8.54 14.37
C GLY A 104 -7.91 9.57 13.43
N THR A 105 -6.93 10.34 13.90
CA THR A 105 -6.23 11.33 13.08
C THR A 105 -5.23 10.66 12.12
N ALA A 106 -4.59 9.55 12.50
CA ALA A 106 -3.75 8.76 11.59
C ALA A 106 -4.57 8.17 10.42
N SER A 107 -5.78 7.66 10.69
CA SER A 107 -6.70 7.18 9.65
C SER A 107 -7.16 8.31 8.71
N MET A 108 -7.45 9.50 9.24
CA MET A 108 -7.76 10.68 8.42
C MET A 108 -6.57 11.12 7.56
N LEU A 109 -5.35 11.11 8.11
CA LEU A 109 -4.11 11.42 7.38
C LEU A 109 -3.84 10.40 6.27
N GLY A 110 -4.10 9.11 6.51
CA GLY A 110 -4.02 8.06 5.50
C GLY A 110 -4.94 8.32 4.31
N LYS A 111 -6.16 8.82 4.55
CA LYS A 111 -7.08 9.24 3.48
C LYS A 111 -6.56 10.45 2.70
N THR A 112 -5.89 11.41 3.35
CA THR A 112 -5.21 12.51 2.65
C THR A 112 -4.09 12.01 1.73
N GLY A 113 -3.45 10.88 2.07
CA GLY A 113 -2.49 10.20 1.21
C GLY A 113 -3.05 9.78 -0.16
N ILE A 114 -4.37 9.57 -0.28
CA ILE A 114 -5.04 9.28 -1.55
C ILE A 114 -4.88 10.45 -2.53
N ILE A 115 -4.94 11.69 -2.04
CA ILE A 115 -4.74 12.91 -2.85
C ILE A 115 -3.31 12.96 -3.39
N PHE A 116 -2.32 12.71 -2.53
CA PHE A 116 -0.92 12.69 -2.95
C PHE A 116 -0.62 11.55 -3.92
N SER A 117 -1.20 10.37 -3.69
CA SER A 117 -1.09 9.22 -4.61
C SER A 117 -1.71 9.52 -5.97
N LEU A 118 -2.92 10.13 -6.01
CA LEU A 118 -3.55 10.57 -7.25
C LEU A 118 -2.73 11.64 -7.98
N LEU A 119 -2.23 12.64 -7.26
CA LEU A 119 -1.37 13.69 -7.83
C LEU A 119 -0.08 13.11 -8.40
N LEU A 120 0.58 12.20 -7.68
CA LEU A 120 1.78 11.51 -8.14
C LEU A 120 1.48 10.58 -9.32
N SER A 121 0.36 9.85 -9.35
CA SER A 121 0.00 9.01 -10.50
C SER A 121 -0.27 9.85 -11.76
N VAL A 122 -0.92 11.01 -11.62
CA VAL A 122 -1.15 11.92 -12.75
C VAL A 122 0.15 12.57 -13.21
N LEU A 123 0.96 13.06 -12.28
CA LEU A 123 2.14 13.86 -12.58
C LEU A 123 3.36 13.00 -12.96
N TRP A 124 3.53 11.85 -12.31
CA TRP A 124 4.67 10.94 -12.47
C TRP A 124 4.38 9.79 -13.44
N LEU A 125 3.24 9.09 -13.31
CA LEU A 125 2.86 8.01 -14.23
C LEU A 125 2.22 8.52 -15.54
N ARG A 126 1.88 9.82 -15.63
CA ARG A 126 1.15 10.42 -16.76
C ARG A 126 -0.15 9.69 -17.10
N GLU A 127 -0.79 9.07 -16.11
CA GLU A 127 -2.09 8.45 -16.29
C GLU A 127 -3.15 9.51 -16.58
N ARG A 128 -3.92 9.32 -17.66
CA ARG A 128 -5.01 10.22 -18.02
C ARG A 128 -6.25 9.83 -17.24
N LEU A 129 -6.53 10.55 -16.16
CA LEU A 129 -7.76 10.39 -15.39
C LEU A 129 -8.99 10.81 -16.22
N SER A 130 -10.01 9.95 -16.25
CA SER A 130 -11.34 10.27 -16.77
C SER A 130 -12.05 11.28 -15.86
N ARG A 131 -12.92 12.15 -16.41
CA ARG A 131 -13.72 13.11 -15.62
C ARG A 131 -14.51 12.43 -14.50
N MET A 132 -14.95 11.19 -14.72
CA MET A 132 -15.66 10.40 -13.70
C MET A 132 -14.74 9.95 -12.55
N GLN A 133 -13.47 9.68 -12.83
CA GLN A 133 -12.46 9.32 -11.82
C GLN A 133 -12.04 10.54 -10.99
N VAL A 134 -12.03 11.73 -11.59
CA VAL A 134 -11.80 12.99 -10.85
C VAL A 134 -12.94 13.26 -9.88
N ILE A 135 -14.19 13.08 -10.30
CA ILE A 135 -15.36 13.21 -9.41
C ILE A 135 -15.31 12.14 -8.31
N GLY A 136 -14.97 10.89 -8.64
CA GLY A 136 -14.78 9.82 -7.66
C GLY A 136 -13.66 10.12 -6.66
N ALA A 137 -12.55 10.71 -7.11
CA ALA A 137 -11.45 11.14 -6.26
C ALA A 137 -11.86 12.26 -5.29
N VAL A 138 -12.63 13.25 -5.77
CA VAL A 138 -13.13 14.34 -4.93
C VAL A 138 -14.16 13.85 -3.91
N LEU A 139 -15.00 12.86 -4.28
CA LEU A 139 -15.95 12.24 -3.35
C LEU A 139 -15.30 11.29 -2.33
N ALA A 140 -14.11 10.75 -2.65
CA ALA A 140 -13.41 9.81 -1.77
C ALA A 140 -12.64 10.51 -0.63
N VAL A 141 -12.39 11.82 -0.78
CA VAL A 141 -11.79 12.70 0.23
C VAL A 141 -12.89 13.22 1.16
#